data_AF-A0A5B2V8V5-F1
#
_entry.id   AF-A0A5B2V8V5-F1
#
_cell.length_a   1.000
_cell.length_b   1.000
_cell.length_c   1.000
_cell.angle_alpha   90.00
_cell.angle_beta   90.00
_cell.angle_gamma   90.00
#
_symmetry.space_group_name_H-M   'P 1'
#
loop_
_entity.id
_entity.type
_entity.pdbx_description
1 polymer ?
#
loop_
_entity_poly.entity_id
_entity_poly.type
_entity_poly.pdbx_seq_one_letter_code
_entity_poly.pdbx_strand_id
1 'polypeptide(L)'
;MSSPADNGASYNLFRRRCAPDLYCAVAQAHPVPGFIDGESWEFAGAAQDERDAPDGFQVREARLGTRLNGFYVFLAYRKAMPMRERRAA
;
A
#
# COMPACT_ATOMS: atom_id res chain seq x y z
N MET A 1 6.68 -23.57 11.74
CA MET A 1 6.89 -23.76 10.29
C MET A 1 6.44 -22.49 9.58
N SER A 2 7.34 -21.54 9.36
CA SER A 2 7.05 -20.37 8.53
C SER A 2 6.98 -20.83 7.08
N SER A 3 5.86 -20.58 6.39
CA SER A 3 5.69 -20.97 4.98
C SER A 3 6.73 -20.27 4.10
N PRO A 4 7.20 -20.90 3.01
CA PRO A 4 8.16 -20.32 2.07
C PRO A 4 7.64 -19.07 1.31
N ALA A 5 6.39 -18.64 1.55
CA ALA A 5 5.85 -17.37 1.09
C ALA A 5 6.16 -16.19 2.03
N ASP A 6 6.84 -16.42 3.16
CA ASP A 6 7.32 -15.38 4.07
C ASP A 6 8.67 -14.79 3.62
N ASN A 7 8.93 -14.79 2.32
CA ASN A 7 9.91 -13.89 1.73
C ASN A 7 9.17 -12.58 1.47
N GLY A 8 9.49 -11.52 2.22
CA GLY A 8 8.76 -10.25 2.25
C GLY A 8 8.12 -9.88 0.92
N ALA A 9 6.80 -10.12 0.81
CA ALA A 9 6.09 -9.89 -0.44
C ALA A 9 6.16 -8.39 -0.77
N SER A 10 6.86 -8.06 -1.85
CA SER A 10 6.84 -6.70 -2.38
C SER A 10 5.50 -6.44 -3.05
N TYR A 11 4.90 -5.28 -2.77
CA TYR A 11 3.63 -4.84 -3.32
C TYR A 11 3.84 -3.71 -4.32
N ASN A 12 3.19 -3.79 -5.47
CA ASN A 12 2.99 -2.64 -6.35
C ASN A 12 1.79 -1.84 -5.83
N LEU A 13 1.99 -0.55 -5.65
CA LEU A 13 0.96 0.37 -5.19
C LEU A 13 0.40 1.15 -6.37
N PHE A 14 -0.92 1.16 -6.49
CA PHE A 14 -1.65 1.94 -7.47
C PHE A 14 -2.50 2.96 -6.74
N ARG A 15 -2.37 4.24 -7.11
CA ARG A 15 -3.16 5.33 -6.55
C ARG A 15 -4.30 5.68 -7.50
N ARG A 16 -5.50 5.94 -6.96
CA ARG A 16 -6.63 6.42 -7.75
C ARG A 16 -6.44 7.90 -8.09
N ARG A 17 -6.55 8.27 -9.37
CA ARG A 17 -6.35 9.67 -9.81
C ARG A 17 -7.40 10.63 -9.24
N CYS A 18 -8.67 10.25 -9.29
CA CYS A 18 -9.78 11.08 -8.81
C CYS A 18 -9.98 11.05 -7.28
N ALA A 19 -9.29 10.15 -6.58
CA ALA A 19 -9.35 10.00 -5.13
C ALA A 19 -7.94 9.68 -4.62
N PRO A 20 -7.06 10.69 -4.48
CA PRO A 20 -5.62 10.49 -4.27
C PRO A 20 -5.25 9.80 -2.96
N ASP A 21 -6.19 9.73 -2.02
CA ASP A 21 -6.03 9.00 -0.76
C ASP A 21 -6.40 7.52 -0.91
N LEU A 22 -6.97 7.07 -2.03
CA LEU A 22 -7.33 5.68 -2.26
C LEU A 22 -6.22 4.94 -3.00
N TYR A 23 -5.74 3.86 -2.39
CA TYR A 23 -4.67 3.02 -2.93
C TYR A 23 -5.11 1.56 -3.04
N CYS A 24 -4.53 0.87 -4.02
CA CYS A 24 -4.62 -0.56 -4.21
C CYS A 24 -3.21 -1.17 -4.22
N ALA A 25 -2.96 -2.11 -3.33
CA ALA A 25 -1.74 -2.90 -3.28
C ALA A 25 -1.96 -4.24 -3.98
N VAL A 26 -1.04 -4.60 -4.87
CA VAL A 26 -1.01 -5.89 -5.59
C VAL A 26 0.34 -6.52 -5.31
N ALA A 27 0.37 -7.76 -4.84
CA ALA A 27 1.64 -8.46 -4.66
C ALA A 27 2.33 -8.61 -6.02
N GLN A 28 3.65 -8.35 -6.11
CA GLN A 28 4.38 -8.39 -7.38
C GLN A 28 4.34 -9.74 -8.09
N ALA A 29 4.12 -10.82 -7.33
CA ALA A 29 3.94 -12.17 -7.87
C ALA A 29 2.53 -12.42 -8.46
N HIS A 30 1.60 -11.47 -8.33
CA HIS A 30 0.23 -11.59 -8.83
C HIS A 30 0.02 -10.69 -10.06
N PRO A 31 -0.87 -11.09 -10.98
CA PRO A 31 -1.28 -10.22 -12.07
C PRO A 31 -2.03 -8.99 -11.53
N VAL A 32 -1.87 -7.85 -12.21
CA VAL A 32 -2.62 -6.64 -11.90
C VAL A 32 -4.12 -6.89 -12.17
N PRO A 33 -5.02 -6.62 -11.20
CA PRO A 33 -6.46 -6.79 -11.40
C PRO A 33 -7.00 -5.90 -12.52
N GLY A 34 -7.97 -6.40 -13.29
CA GLY A 34 -8.51 -5.68 -14.46
C GLY A 34 -9.21 -4.35 -14.17
N PHE A 35 -9.61 -4.09 -12.91
CA PHE A 35 -10.18 -2.78 -12.52
C PHE A 35 -9.11 -1.70 -12.31
N ILE A 36 -7.82 -2.07 -12.28
CA ILE A 36 -6.69 -1.15 -12.30
C ILE A 36 -6.40 -0.81 -13.77
N ASP A 37 -7.20 0.10 -14.32
CA ASP A 37 -6.98 0.65 -15.65
C ASP A 37 -6.00 1.83 -15.64
N GLY A 38 -5.37 2.12 -16.80
CA GLY A 38 -4.38 3.20 -16.94
C GLY A 38 -4.96 4.62 -16.90
N GLU A 39 -6.28 4.76 -17.00
CA GLU A 39 -6.97 6.05 -16.97
C GLU A 39 -7.25 6.52 -15.54
N SER A 40 -7.75 5.61 -14.71
CA SER A 40 -8.26 5.88 -13.38
C SER A 40 -7.22 5.66 -12.28
N TRP A 41 -6.20 4.84 -12.56
CA TRP A 41 -5.14 4.51 -11.63
C TRP A 41 -3.77 4.90 -12.18
N GLU A 42 -2.85 5.16 -11.26
CA GLU A 42 -1.45 5.41 -11.57
C GLU A 42 -0.56 4.55 -10.67
N PHE A 43 0.56 4.09 -11.21
CA PHE A 43 1.57 3.41 -10.42
C PHE A 43 2.24 4.42 -9.48
N ALA A 44 2.11 4.18 -8.17
CA ALA A 44 2.59 5.07 -7.12
C ALA A 44 3.88 4.60 -6.46
N GLY A 45 4.41 3.44 -6.86
CA GLY A 45 5.64 2.86 -6.34
C GLY A 45 5.47 1.43 -5.85
N ALA A 46 6.47 0.93 -5.15
CA ALA A 46 6.45 -0.38 -4.52
C ALA A 46 6.76 -0.27 -3.03
N ALA A 47 6.18 -1.17 -2.24
CA ALA A 47 6.39 -1.25 -0.80
C ALA A 47 6.73 -2.68 -0.37
N GLN A 48 7.72 -2.84 0.51
CA GLN A 48 8.03 -4.13 1.12
C GLN A 48 7.44 -4.23 2.54
N ASP A 49 7.40 -3.10 3.23
CA ASP A 49 6.80 -2.97 4.56
C ASP A 49 6.05 -1.64 4.74
N GLU A 50 5.53 -1.40 5.95
CA GLU A 50 4.73 -0.22 6.30
C GLU A 50 5.52 1.09 6.29
N ARG A 51 6.86 1.05 6.30
CA ARG A 51 7.74 2.23 6.25
C ARG A 51 7.93 2.72 4.81
N ASP A 52 7.80 1.82 3.84
CA ASP A 52 7.92 2.13 2.41
C ASP A 52 6.57 2.50 1.78
N ALA A 53 5.48 2.33 2.52
CA ALA A 53 4.12 2.52 2.03
C ALA A 53 3.49 3.84 2.55
N PRO A 54 2.45 4.36 1.87
CA PRO A 54 1.62 5.41 2.42
C PRO A 54 1.03 5.02 3.78
N ASP A 55 0.99 5.99 4.70
CA ASP A 55 0.32 5.88 5.99
C ASP A 55 -1.10 5.31 5.82
N GLY A 56 -1.44 4.26 6.56
CA GLY A 56 -2.70 3.51 6.42
C GLY A 56 -2.56 2.18 5.70
N PHE A 57 -1.42 1.93 5.04
CA PHE A 57 -1.04 0.59 4.63
C PHE A 57 -0.77 -0.29 5.85
N GLN A 58 -1.29 -1.52 5.84
CA GLN A 58 -1.06 -2.50 6.89
C GLN A 58 -0.61 -3.83 6.26
N VAL A 59 0.59 -4.28 6.62
CA VAL A 59 1.26 -5.38 5.89
C VAL A 59 0.58 -6.74 6.10
N ARG A 60 -0.12 -6.95 7.24
CA ARG A 60 -0.80 -8.23 7.52
C ARG A 60 -2.07 -8.36 6.69
N GLU A 61 -2.79 -7.26 6.55
CA GLU A 61 -4.01 -7.07 5.79
C GLU A 61 -3.70 -7.15 4.31
N ALA A 62 -2.59 -6.55 3.86
CA ALA A 62 -2.10 -6.68 2.50
C ALA A 62 -1.79 -8.15 2.15
N ARG A 63 -1.13 -8.90 3.04
CA ARG A 63 -0.87 -10.34 2.83
C ARG A 63 -2.16 -11.14 2.72
N LEU A 64 -3.10 -10.92 3.63
CA LEU A 64 -4.38 -11.64 3.62
C LEU A 64 -5.22 -11.27 2.39
N GLY A 65 -5.34 -9.98 2.08
CA GLY A 65 -6.11 -9.46 0.95
C GLY A 65 -5.57 -9.95 -0.39
N THR A 66 -4.25 -9.86 -0.60
CA THR A 66 -3.63 -10.36 -1.83
C THR A 66 -3.74 -11.88 -1.97
N ARG A 67 -3.62 -12.65 -0.87
CA ARG A 67 -3.81 -14.10 -0.90
C ARG A 67 -5.25 -14.52 -1.21
N LEU A 68 -6.24 -13.78 -0.73
CA LEU A 68 -7.66 -14.14 -0.88
C LEU A 68 -8.29 -13.57 -2.15
N ASN A 69 -7.94 -12.33 -2.51
CA ASN A 69 -8.59 -11.54 -3.56
C ASN A 69 -7.64 -11.19 -4.72
N GLY A 70 -6.33 -11.40 -4.57
CA GLY A 70 -5.30 -10.92 -5.49
C GLY A 70 -4.88 -9.45 -5.27
N PHE A 71 -5.58 -8.72 -4.39
CA PHE A 71 -5.31 -7.30 -4.12
C PHE A 71 -5.74 -6.86 -2.71
N TYR A 72 -5.30 -5.67 -2.28
CA TYR A 72 -5.68 -5.03 -1.03
C TYR A 72 -5.92 -3.53 -1.25
N VAL A 73 -7.14 -3.06 -0.96
CA VAL A 73 -7.50 -1.63 -1.07
C VAL A 73 -7.47 -0.98 0.30
N PHE A 74 -6.88 0.21 0.39
CA PHE A 74 -6.82 1.00 1.62
C PHE A 74 -6.90 2.49 1.35
N LEU A 75 -7.32 3.24 2.37
CA LEU A 75 -7.25 4.70 2.37
C LEU A 75 -5.96 5.13 3.07
N ALA A 76 -5.15 5.90 2.37
CA ALA A 76 -4.04 6.61 2.95
C ALA A 76 -4.53 7.83 3.72
N TYR A 77 -3.85 8.16 4.81
CA TYR A 77 -4.11 9.39 5.55
C TYR A 77 -2.80 10.09 5.85
N ARG A 78 -2.82 11.41 5.95
CA ARG A 78 -1.64 12.13 6.43
C ARG A 78 -1.57 11.98 7.94
N LYS A 79 -0.52 11.37 8.49
CA LYS A 79 -0.20 11.61 9.89
C LYS A 79 0.03 13.11 10.06
N ALA A 80 -0.69 13.72 11.00
CA ALA A 80 -0.34 15.05 11.46
C ALA A 80 1.13 15.01 11.87
N MET A 81 1.97 15.85 11.29
CA MET A 81 3.34 15.96 11.77
C MET A 81 3.27 16.31 13.25
N PRO A 82 4.00 15.61 14.14
CA PRO A 82 4.12 16.09 15.50
C PRO A 82 4.66 17.52 15.42
N MET A 83 3.90 18.46 15.97
CA MET A 83 4.33 19.84 16.15
C MET A 83 5.71 19.76 16.81
N ARG A 84 6.76 20.12 16.08
CA ARG A 84 8.10 20.22 16.66
C ARG A 84 7.97 21.19 17.83
N GLU A 85 8.30 20.73 19.03
CA GLU A 85 8.42 21.59 20.21
C GLU A 85 9.16 22.86 19.76
N ARG A 86 8.46 23.99 19.77
CA ARG A 86 9.15 25.28 19.76
C ARG A 86 9.95 25.27 21.05
N ARG A 87 11.22 24.88 20.99
CA ARG A 87 12.15 25.15 22.08
C ARG A 87 12.13 26.66 22.24
N ALA A 88 11.42 27.12 23.25
CA ALA A 88 11.61 28.43 23.82
C ALA A 88 12.92 28.37 24.60
N ALA A 89 13.95 29.00 24.04
CA ALA A 89 15.10 29.51 24.76
C ALA A 89 15.74 30.60 23.90
#